data_AF-A0A6C0C422-F1
#
_entry.id   AF-A0A6C0C422-F1
#
_cell.length_a   1.000
_cell.length_b   1.000
_cell.length_c   1.000
_cell.angle_alpha   90.00
_cell.angle_beta   90.00
_cell.angle_gamma   90.00
#
_symmetry.space_group_name_H-M   'P 1'
#
loop_
_entity.id
_entity.type
_entity.pdbx_description
1 polymer ?
#
loop_
_entity_poly.entity_id
_entity_poly.type
_entity_poly.pdbx_seq_one_letter_code
_entity_poly.pdbx_strand_id
1 'polypeptide(L)'
;MALITMDKNRDIIPQIRKINVHQQEIKDLELGYITYSKKFEHIMKLEQGDKLARDCSGVYYKHVNTGYFIQLRRWWTNQGREQTFTNLDEDFTTFMKYLDTVLNMLNITYDISCRNISKKLGELAKSLTRGLYMLKKTYPGEKKLVCKIDSIILSLIDFKNRIGEKLDIKIPISQQRQRTFSN
;
A
#
# COMPACT_ATOMS: atom_id res chain seq x y z
N MET A 1 -31.46 -48.10 -12.00
CA MET A 1 -30.72 -47.29 -11.02
C MET A 1 -30.02 -46.13 -11.73
N ALA A 2 -30.70 -45.00 -11.97
CA ALA A 2 -30.11 -43.84 -12.65
C ALA A 2 -30.76 -42.53 -12.17
N LEU A 3 -30.75 -42.29 -10.85
CA LEU A 3 -31.39 -41.12 -10.24
C LEU A 3 -30.56 -40.46 -9.12
N ILE A 4 -29.24 -40.69 -9.07
CA ILE A 4 -28.37 -40.14 -8.01
C ILE A 4 -27.36 -39.09 -8.55
N THR A 5 -27.22 -38.92 -9.86
CA THR A 5 -26.18 -38.04 -10.45
C THR A 5 -26.61 -36.60 -10.74
N MET A 6 -27.90 -36.24 -10.59
CA MET A 6 -28.38 -34.90 -10.96
C MET A 6 -28.38 -33.86 -9.84
N ASP A 7 -28.21 -34.26 -8.58
CA ASP A 7 -28.28 -33.34 -7.43
C ASP A 7 -26.94 -32.63 -7.15
N LYS A 8 -25.82 -33.35 -7.27
CA LYS A 8 -24.47 -32.78 -7.04
C LYS A 8 -24.08 -31.65 -8.00
N ASN A 9 -24.60 -31.63 -9.23
CA ASN A 9 -24.24 -30.61 -10.22
C ASN A 9 -24.86 -29.24 -9.95
N ARG A 10 -25.97 -29.14 -9.19
CA ARG A 10 -26.60 -27.86 -8.85
C ARG A 10 -25.79 -27.03 -7.86
N ASP A 11 -25.10 -27.69 -6.92
CA ASP A 11 -24.32 -27.01 -5.89
C ASP A 11 -22.88 -26.66 -6.32
N ILE A 12 -22.39 -27.28 -7.39
CA ILE A 12 -21.02 -27.07 -7.90
C ILE A 12 -20.90 -25.74 -8.66
N ILE A 13 -21.89 -25.38 -9.47
CA ILE A 13 -21.85 -24.15 -10.31
C ILE A 13 -21.75 -22.87 -9.46
N PRO A 14 -22.55 -22.69 -8.37
CA PRO A 14 -22.41 -21.55 -7.47
C PRO A 14 -21.06 -21.49 -6.76
N GLN A 15 -20.48 -22.64 -6.41
CA GLN A 15 -19.17 -22.71 -5.75
C GLN A 15 -18.03 -22.34 -6.70
N ILE A 16 -18.05 -22.83 -7.94
CA ILE A 16 -17.08 -22.46 -8.98
C ILE A 16 -17.13 -20.95 -9.25
N ARG A 17 -18.33 -20.37 -9.32
CA ARG A 17 -18.49 -18.92 -9.50
C ARG A 17 -17.87 -18.12 -8.36
N LYS A 18 -18.09 -18.54 -7.10
CA LYS A 18 -17.48 -17.89 -5.92
C LYS A 18 -15.96 -18.00 -5.91
N ILE A 19 -15.40 -19.16 -6.27
CA ILE A 19 -13.95 -19.37 -6.36
C ILE A 19 -13.32 -18.45 -7.41
N ASN A 20 -13.95 -18.33 -8.57
CA ASN A 20 -13.43 -17.48 -9.65
C ASN A 20 -13.46 -15.98 -9.27
N VAL A 21 -14.51 -15.54 -8.55
CA VAL A 21 -14.60 -14.17 -8.04
C VAL A 21 -13.50 -13.89 -7.02
N HIS A 22 -13.31 -14.76 -6.03
CA HIS A 22 -12.25 -14.59 -5.01
C HIS A 22 -10.84 -14.57 -5.61
N GLN A 23 -10.58 -15.42 -6.60
CA GLN A 23 -9.32 -15.41 -7.34
C GLN A 23 -9.10 -14.11 -8.12
N GLN A 24 -10.16 -13.55 -8.70
CA GLN A 24 -10.07 -12.27 -9.39
C GLN A 24 -9.78 -11.13 -8.41
N GLU A 25 -10.46 -11.09 -7.27
CA GLU A 25 -10.22 -10.08 -6.24
C GLU A 25 -8.77 -10.09 -5.74
N ILE A 26 -8.18 -11.28 -5.52
CA ILE A 26 -6.76 -11.39 -5.14
C ILE A 26 -5.83 -10.85 -6.24
N LYS A 27 -6.12 -11.15 -7.50
CA LYS A 27 -5.34 -10.62 -8.64
C LYS A 27 -5.43 -9.10 -8.71
N ASP A 28 -6.61 -8.54 -8.47
CA ASP A 28 -6.83 -7.09 -8.45
C ASP A 28 -6.05 -6.43 -7.30
N LEU A 29 -6.00 -7.08 -6.13
CA LEU A 29 -5.16 -6.64 -5.02
C LEU A 29 -3.67 -6.65 -5.39
N GLU A 30 -3.19 -7.71 -6.05
CA GLU A 30 -1.79 -7.82 -6.47
C GLU A 30 -1.42 -6.77 -7.53
N LEU A 31 -2.30 -6.54 -8.52
CA LEU A 31 -2.13 -5.51 -9.53
C LEU A 31 -2.10 -4.11 -8.91
N GLY A 32 -2.99 -3.86 -7.94
CA GLY A 32 -2.99 -2.62 -7.16
C GLY A 32 -1.65 -2.41 -6.44
N TYR A 33 -1.11 -3.45 -5.81
CA TYR A 33 0.18 -3.40 -5.13
C TYR A 33 1.31 -3.02 -6.11
N ILE A 34 1.39 -3.70 -7.26
CA ILE A 34 2.41 -3.43 -8.28
C ILE A 34 2.30 -1.97 -8.78
N THR A 35 1.07 -1.51 -9.03
CA THR A 35 0.79 -0.16 -9.53
C THR A 35 1.28 0.90 -8.54
N TYR A 36 0.89 0.81 -7.27
CA TYR A 36 1.30 1.78 -6.25
C TYR A 36 2.77 1.67 -5.88
N SER A 37 3.32 0.46 -5.85
CA SER A 37 4.75 0.26 -5.59
C SER A 37 5.61 0.95 -6.64
N LYS A 38 5.23 0.87 -7.92
CA LYS A 38 5.92 1.58 -9.01
C LYS A 38 5.71 3.08 -8.91
N LYS A 39 4.46 3.51 -8.70
CA LYS A 39 4.10 4.94 -8.63
C LYS A 39 4.89 5.70 -7.57
N PHE A 40 5.07 5.08 -6.40
CA PHE A 40 5.73 5.70 -5.25
C PHE A 40 7.20 5.31 -5.08
N GLU A 41 7.78 4.60 -6.04
CA GLU A 41 9.15 4.08 -5.95
C GLU A 41 10.16 5.17 -5.57
N HIS A 42 10.07 6.32 -6.23
CA HIS A 42 10.99 7.43 -5.99
C HIS A 42 10.72 8.17 -4.69
N ILE A 43 9.46 8.20 -4.20
CA ILE A 43 9.15 8.79 -2.89
C ILE A 43 9.89 8.01 -1.80
N MET A 44 9.87 6.68 -1.87
CA MET A 44 10.53 5.82 -0.88
C MET A 44 12.06 6.00 -0.83
N LYS A 45 12.66 6.49 -1.92
CA LYS A 45 14.10 6.71 -2.08
C LYS A 45 14.52 8.17 -1.82
N LEU A 46 13.60 9.02 -1.35
CA LEU A 46 13.91 10.42 -1.07
C LEU A 46 14.86 10.56 0.13
N GLU A 47 15.82 11.46 -0.04
CA GLU A 47 16.74 11.95 0.98
C GLU A 47 16.42 13.40 1.32
N GLN A 48 16.99 13.89 2.42
CA GLN A 48 16.75 15.26 2.84
C GLN A 48 17.33 16.25 1.80
N GLY A 49 16.51 17.19 1.35
CA GLY A 49 16.86 18.16 0.31
C GLY A 49 16.40 17.76 -1.09
N ASP A 50 15.98 16.50 -1.27
CA ASP A 50 15.44 16.04 -2.55
C ASP A 50 14.08 16.65 -2.84
N LYS A 51 13.91 17.07 -4.10
CA LYS A 51 12.62 17.52 -4.61
C LYS A 51 11.94 16.40 -5.38
N LEU A 52 10.62 16.42 -5.29
CA LEU A 52 9.73 15.45 -5.88
C LEU A 52 8.99 16.10 -7.04
N ALA A 53 8.94 15.45 -8.20
CA ALA A 53 8.09 15.83 -9.31
C ALA A 53 7.25 14.62 -9.77
N ARG A 54 6.21 14.89 -10.56
CA ARG A 54 5.29 13.90 -11.12
C ARG A 54 5.28 14.07 -12.64
N ASP A 55 5.36 12.96 -13.37
CA ASP A 55 5.26 12.98 -14.82
C ASP A 55 3.78 13.00 -15.29
N CYS A 56 3.56 13.02 -16.61
CA CYS A 56 2.21 12.94 -17.17
C CYS A 56 1.54 11.57 -16.99
N SER A 57 2.30 10.52 -16.71
CA SER A 57 1.79 9.17 -16.41
C SER A 57 1.33 9.02 -14.96
N GLY A 58 1.62 10.01 -14.13
CA GLY A 58 1.28 10.06 -12.72
C GLY A 58 2.29 9.38 -11.79
N VAL A 59 3.46 9.01 -12.32
CA VAL A 59 4.57 8.40 -11.58
C VAL A 59 5.50 9.50 -11.04
N TYR A 60 5.94 9.31 -9.80
CA TYR A 60 6.84 10.25 -9.16
C TYR A 60 8.29 9.97 -9.51
N TYR A 61 9.11 11.02 -9.61
CA TYR A 61 10.56 10.90 -9.79
C TYR A 61 11.33 11.89 -8.91
N LYS A 62 12.51 11.46 -8.46
CA LYS A 62 13.48 12.31 -7.75
C LYS A 62 14.14 13.22 -8.76
N HIS A 63 14.25 14.50 -8.44
CA HIS A 63 15.01 15.43 -9.27
C HIS A 63 16.52 15.30 -8.95
N VAL A 64 17.32 14.82 -9.91
CA VAL A 64 18.76 14.60 -9.71
C VAL A 64 19.57 15.86 -10.01
N ASN A 65 20.47 16.19 -9.09
CA ASN A 65 21.23 17.43 -9.03
C ASN A 65 22.41 17.42 -10.04
N THR A 66 22.15 17.71 -11.32
CA THR A 66 23.20 17.92 -12.34
C THR A 66 22.89 19.16 -13.19
N GLY A 67 23.66 20.24 -12.99
CA GLY A 67 23.90 21.35 -13.94
C GLY A 67 22.75 22.32 -14.31
N TYR A 68 21.49 21.88 -14.34
CA TYR A 68 20.36 22.63 -14.94
C TYR A 68 19.60 23.58 -13.97
N PHE A 69 20.27 24.10 -12.94
CA PHE A 69 19.64 24.71 -11.75
C PHE A 69 18.99 26.09 -11.89
N ILE A 70 19.13 26.80 -13.01
CA ILE A 70 18.59 28.17 -13.10
C ILE A 70 17.10 28.17 -13.50
N GLN A 71 16.64 27.16 -14.26
CA GLN A 71 15.29 27.16 -14.83
C GLN A 71 14.24 26.57 -13.89
N LEU A 72 14.55 25.49 -13.16
CA LEU A 72 13.59 24.86 -12.24
C LEU A 72 13.37 25.61 -10.93
N ARG A 73 14.32 26.43 -10.48
CA ARG A 73 14.09 27.33 -9.33
C ARG A 73 12.99 28.36 -9.64
N ARG A 74 12.79 28.70 -10.92
CA ARG A 74 11.73 29.60 -11.42
C ARG A 74 10.42 28.90 -11.74
N TRP A 75 10.45 27.61 -12.10
CA TRP A 75 9.24 26.82 -12.37
C TRP A 75 8.59 26.29 -11.09
N TRP A 76 9.37 26.10 -10.02
CA TRP A 76 8.90 25.72 -8.69
C TRP A 76 8.49 26.91 -7.81
N THR A 77 7.80 27.88 -8.42
CA THR A 77 7.05 28.94 -7.75
C THR A 77 5.85 28.34 -6.99
N ASN A 78 5.07 29.16 -6.28
CA ASN A 78 3.90 28.68 -5.53
C ASN A 78 2.98 27.74 -6.34
N GLN A 79 2.88 27.94 -7.66
CA GLN A 79 2.10 27.06 -8.56
C GLN A 79 2.61 25.62 -8.60
N GLY A 80 3.92 25.39 -8.66
CA GLY A 80 4.50 24.02 -8.66
C GLY A 80 4.34 23.31 -7.31
N ARG A 81 4.35 24.07 -6.20
CA ARG A 81 4.14 23.54 -4.84
C ARG A 81 2.69 23.14 -4.61
N GLU A 82 1.76 24.00 -5.02
CA GLU A 82 0.33 23.75 -4.93
C GLU A 82 -0.06 22.55 -5.80
N GLN A 83 0.50 22.46 -7.01
CA GLN A 83 0.26 21.30 -7.88
C GLN A 83 0.83 20.01 -7.28
N THR A 84 2.02 20.05 -6.67
CA THR A 84 2.59 18.89 -5.96
C THR A 84 1.74 18.48 -4.77
N PHE A 85 1.20 19.45 -4.03
CA PHE A 85 0.28 19.20 -2.94
C PHE A 85 -0.99 18.50 -3.44
N THR A 86 -1.64 19.03 -4.48
CA THR A 86 -2.87 18.44 -5.05
C THR A 86 -2.61 17.02 -5.56
N ASN A 87 -1.50 16.83 -6.29
CA ASN A 87 -1.11 15.53 -6.80
C ASN A 87 -0.90 14.50 -5.68
N LEU A 88 -0.18 14.87 -4.61
CA LEU A 88 0.03 14.00 -3.47
C LEU A 88 -1.30 13.67 -2.78
N ASP A 89 -2.16 14.66 -2.60
CA ASP A 89 -3.45 14.46 -1.94
C ASP A 89 -4.34 13.47 -2.71
N GLU A 90 -4.49 13.67 -4.02
CA GLU A 90 -5.28 12.78 -4.88
C GLU A 90 -4.71 11.35 -4.91
N ASP A 91 -3.40 11.23 -5.08
CA ASP A 91 -2.74 9.94 -5.21
C ASP A 91 -2.75 9.16 -3.88
N PHE A 92 -2.57 9.84 -2.75
CA PHE A 92 -2.68 9.20 -1.44
C PHE A 92 -4.12 8.92 -1.05
N THR A 93 -5.09 9.75 -1.45
CA THR A 93 -6.52 9.46 -1.21
C THR A 93 -6.94 8.17 -1.92
N THR A 94 -6.53 8.00 -3.18
CA THR A 94 -6.81 6.76 -3.94
C THR A 94 -6.06 5.56 -3.35
N PHE A 95 -4.82 5.77 -2.92
CA PHE A 95 -4.04 4.73 -2.25
C PHE A 95 -4.68 4.29 -0.92
N MET A 96 -5.14 5.21 -0.07
CA MET A 96 -5.77 4.88 1.21
C MET A 96 -7.03 4.03 1.02
N LYS A 97 -7.85 4.33 0.01
CA LYS A 97 -9.02 3.48 -0.34
C LYS A 97 -8.60 2.06 -0.72
N TYR A 98 -7.50 1.92 -1.45
CA TYR A 98 -6.93 0.62 -1.77
C TYR A 98 -6.42 -0.10 -0.50
N LEU A 99 -5.76 0.61 0.42
CA LEU A 99 -5.33 0.06 1.70
C LEU A 99 -6.52 -0.44 2.55
N ASP A 100 -7.61 0.30 2.60
CA ASP A 100 -8.84 -0.09 3.29
C ASP A 100 -9.46 -1.35 2.66
N THR A 101 -9.41 -1.46 1.33
CA THR A 101 -9.88 -2.65 0.59
C THR A 101 -9.07 -3.88 1.00
N VAL A 102 -7.74 -3.76 1.08
CA VAL A 102 -6.86 -4.85 1.54
C VAL A 102 -7.16 -5.22 3.00
N LEU A 103 -7.35 -4.23 3.88
CA LEU A 103 -7.70 -4.48 5.28
C LEU A 103 -9.04 -5.20 5.44
N ASN A 104 -10.02 -4.87 4.60
CA ASN A 104 -11.33 -5.52 4.59
C ASN A 104 -11.22 -6.96 4.10
N MET A 105 -10.48 -7.20 3.01
CA MET A 105 -10.23 -8.56 2.50
C MET A 105 -9.51 -9.44 3.53
N LEU A 106 -8.55 -8.88 4.26
CA LEU A 106 -7.84 -9.56 5.34
C LEU A 106 -8.77 -9.92 6.52
N ASN A 107 -9.85 -9.17 6.75
CA ASN A 107 -10.86 -9.50 7.77
C ASN A 107 -11.79 -10.63 7.33
N ILE A 108 -12.16 -10.63 6.06
CA ILE A 108 -13.15 -11.56 5.51
C ILE A 108 -12.51 -12.93 5.25
N THR A 109 -11.26 -12.95 4.77
CA THR A 109 -10.63 -14.19 4.29
C THR A 109 -9.29 -14.47 4.97
N TYR A 110 -9.06 -15.73 5.31
CA TYR A 110 -7.77 -16.23 5.78
C TYR A 110 -6.84 -16.67 4.63
N ASP A 111 -6.88 -15.95 3.51
CA ASP A 111 -6.12 -16.31 2.32
C ASP A 111 -4.64 -15.96 2.48
N ILE A 112 -3.75 -16.94 2.22
CA ILE A 112 -2.30 -16.77 2.36
C ILE A 112 -1.76 -15.69 1.39
N SER A 113 -2.31 -15.63 0.18
CA SER A 113 -1.94 -14.64 -0.84
C SER A 113 -2.30 -13.24 -0.38
N CYS A 114 -3.52 -13.07 0.16
CA CYS A 114 -3.95 -11.80 0.76
C CYS A 114 -3.01 -11.39 1.90
N ARG A 115 -2.67 -12.30 2.81
CA ARG A 115 -1.73 -12.01 3.92
C ARG A 115 -0.34 -11.62 3.40
N ASN A 116 0.15 -12.27 2.36
CA ASN A 116 1.44 -11.94 1.74
C ASN A 116 1.43 -10.54 1.12
N ILE A 117 0.35 -10.18 0.42
CA ILE A 117 0.14 -8.83 -0.13
C ILE A 117 0.10 -7.80 1.02
N SER A 118 -0.65 -8.08 2.08
CA SER A 118 -0.71 -7.21 3.28
C SER A 118 0.67 -7.00 3.92
N LYS A 119 1.50 -8.05 4.04
CA LYS A 119 2.88 -7.92 4.54
C LYS A 119 3.73 -7.00 3.64
N LYS A 120 3.70 -7.23 2.33
CA LYS A 120 4.41 -6.38 1.35
C LYS A 120 3.95 -4.92 1.42
N LEU A 121 2.65 -4.70 1.63
CA LEU A 121 2.07 -3.37 1.83
C LEU A 121 2.50 -2.71 3.14
N GLY A 122 2.65 -3.48 4.22
CA GLY A 122 3.21 -2.98 5.48
C GLY A 122 4.64 -2.44 5.31
N GLU A 123 5.48 -3.16 4.57
CA GLU A 123 6.84 -2.71 4.26
C GLU A 123 6.85 -1.52 3.29
N LEU A 124 5.93 -1.50 2.32
CA LEU A 124 5.73 -0.35 1.42
C LEU A 124 5.34 0.90 2.22
N ALA A 125 4.36 0.78 3.11
CA ALA A 125 3.90 1.87 3.97
C ALA A 125 5.04 2.40 4.87
N LYS A 126 5.84 1.50 5.46
CA LYS A 126 7.02 1.88 6.26
C LYS A 126 8.04 2.67 5.44
N SER A 127 8.32 2.23 4.23
CA SER A 127 9.28 2.88 3.31
C SER A 127 8.76 4.23 2.83
N LEU A 128 7.45 4.32 2.54
CA LEU A 128 6.75 5.56 2.21
C LEU A 128 6.81 6.57 3.37
N THR A 129 6.52 6.14 4.60
CA THR A 129 6.61 7.01 5.78
C THR A 129 7.98 7.64 5.91
N ARG A 130 9.06 6.87 5.68
CA ARG A 130 10.43 7.40 5.68
C ARG A 130 10.62 8.44 4.58
N GLY A 131 10.23 8.13 3.34
CA GLY A 131 10.38 9.02 2.19
C GLY A 131 9.61 10.34 2.35
N LEU A 132 8.37 10.25 2.81
CA LEU A 132 7.51 11.39 3.12
C LEU A 132 8.08 12.26 4.25
N TYR A 133 8.70 11.65 5.26
CA TYR A 133 9.38 12.41 6.31
C TYR A 133 10.58 13.22 5.77
N MET A 134 11.33 12.66 4.82
CA MET A 134 12.41 13.39 4.13
C MET A 134 11.86 14.53 3.26
N LEU A 135 10.74 14.30 2.59
CA LEU A 135 10.03 15.33 1.84
C LEU A 135 9.58 16.48 2.76
N LYS A 136 8.96 16.16 3.90
CA LYS A 136 8.57 17.14 4.94
C LYS A 136 9.77 17.99 5.39
N LYS A 137 10.91 17.35 5.69
CA LYS A 137 12.14 18.07 6.09
C LYS A 137 12.69 19.00 5.01
N THR A 138 12.40 18.72 3.75
CA THR A 138 12.82 19.56 2.63
C THR A 138 12.02 20.87 2.54
N TYR A 139 10.81 20.92 3.13
CA TYR A 139 9.91 22.07 3.05
C TYR A 139 9.42 22.58 4.41
N PRO A 140 10.32 22.97 5.34
CA PRO A 140 9.93 23.38 6.69
C PRO A 140 9.05 24.64 6.73
N GLY A 141 9.10 25.49 5.70
CA GLY A 141 8.28 26.70 5.59
C GLY A 141 6.87 26.50 5.04
N GLU A 142 6.57 25.34 4.44
CA GLU A 142 5.31 25.10 3.71
C GLU A 142 4.28 24.39 4.60
N LYS A 143 3.67 25.14 5.53
CA LYS A 143 2.79 24.59 6.57
C LYS A 143 1.69 23.65 6.02
N LYS A 144 1.01 24.04 4.93
CA LYS A 144 -0.07 23.21 4.34
C LYS A 144 0.46 21.86 3.85
N LEU A 145 1.57 21.85 3.14
CA LEU A 145 2.20 20.62 2.63
C LEU A 145 2.70 19.75 3.79
N VAL A 146 3.35 20.35 4.79
CA VAL A 146 3.81 19.65 5.98
C VAL A 146 2.65 18.97 6.72
N CYS A 147 1.56 19.70 6.96
CA CYS A 147 0.37 19.13 7.63
C CYS A 147 -0.25 17.97 6.84
N LYS A 148 -0.33 18.08 5.52
CA LYS A 148 -0.85 16.99 4.67
C LYS A 148 0.07 15.77 4.69
N ILE A 149 1.38 15.97 4.59
CA ILE A 149 2.35 14.89 4.71
C ILE A 149 2.23 14.20 6.07
N ASP A 150 2.07 14.96 7.15
CA ASP A 150 1.85 14.39 8.49
C ASP A 150 0.56 13.57 8.56
N SER A 151 -0.54 14.07 7.99
CA SER A 151 -1.79 13.31 7.90
C SER A 151 -1.61 11.99 7.16
N ILE A 152 -0.88 12.00 6.03
CA ILE A 152 -0.60 10.78 5.25
C ILE A 152 0.25 9.81 6.08
N ILE A 153 1.32 10.30 6.71
CA ILE A 153 2.20 9.48 7.55
C ILE A 153 1.43 8.80 8.67
N LEU A 154 0.54 9.53 9.36
CA LEU A 154 -0.29 8.98 10.43
C LEU A 154 -1.18 7.86 9.89
N SER A 155 -1.87 8.07 8.77
CA SER A 155 -2.70 7.03 8.15
C SER A 155 -1.90 5.78 7.73
N LEU A 156 -0.67 5.95 7.23
CA LEU A 156 0.21 4.81 6.90
C LEU A 156 0.66 4.04 8.14
N ILE A 157 0.95 4.74 9.24
CA ILE A 157 1.32 4.12 10.51
C ILE A 157 0.13 3.32 11.06
N ASP A 158 -1.07 3.92 11.07
CA ASP A 158 -2.30 3.25 11.53
C ASP A 158 -2.59 1.99 10.70
N PHE A 159 -2.50 2.10 9.38
CA PHE A 159 -2.65 0.95 8.48
C PHE A 159 -1.64 -0.17 8.81
N LYS A 160 -0.36 0.18 8.97
CA LYS A 160 0.69 -0.80 9.31
C LYS A 160 0.41 -1.50 10.64
N ASN A 161 -0.02 -0.75 11.66
CA ASN A 161 -0.36 -1.31 12.97
C ASN A 161 -1.54 -2.28 12.86
N ARG A 162 -2.60 -1.89 12.16
CA ARG A 162 -3.78 -2.75 11.91
C ARG A 162 -3.42 -4.04 11.17
N ILE A 163 -2.49 -3.99 10.21
CA ILE A 163 -1.97 -5.20 9.56
C ILE A 163 -1.19 -6.06 10.54
N GLY A 164 -0.29 -5.47 11.33
CA GLY A 164 0.48 -6.19 12.35
C GLY A 164 -0.42 -6.98 13.30
N GLU A 165 -1.40 -6.31 13.91
CA GLU A 165 -2.39 -6.92 14.79
C GLU A 165 -3.09 -8.12 14.12
N LYS A 166 -3.61 -7.93 12.90
CA LYS A 166 -4.33 -8.98 12.16
C LYS A 166 -3.44 -10.15 11.74
N LEU A 167 -2.15 -9.90 11.52
CA LEU A 167 -1.19 -10.94 11.16
C LEU A 167 -0.71 -11.72 12.38
N ASP A 168 -0.59 -11.08 13.55
CA ASP A 168 -0.09 -11.67 14.79
C ASP A 168 -1.12 -12.55 15.51
N ILE A 169 -2.43 -12.37 15.25
CA ILE A 169 -3.52 -13.12 15.90
C ILE A 169 -3.49 -14.66 15.66
N LYS A 170 -2.54 -15.24 14.90
CA LYS A 170 -2.51 -16.69 14.64
C LYS A 170 -1.12 -17.34 14.64
N ILE A 171 -0.64 -17.69 15.84
CA ILE A 171 -0.11 -19.04 16.09
C ILE A 171 -1.12 -19.72 17.03
N PRO A 172 -1.95 -20.68 16.58
CA PRO A 172 -2.68 -21.50 17.51
C PRO A 172 -1.68 -22.27 18.39
N ILE A 173 -1.82 -22.14 19.71
CA ILE A 173 -0.97 -22.74 20.76
C ILE A 173 -0.96 -24.30 20.68
N SER A 174 -1.76 -24.91 19.81
CA SER A 174 -1.81 -26.37 19.60
C SER A 174 -0.55 -27.00 18.98
N GLN A 175 0.47 -26.22 18.63
CA GLN A 175 1.79 -26.74 18.21
C GLN A 175 2.93 -26.41 19.17
N GLN A 176 2.65 -25.96 20.39
CA GLN A 176 3.66 -26.03 21.46
C GLN A 176 3.87 -27.50 21.80
N ARG A 177 4.82 -28.11 21.06
CA ARG A 177 5.40 -29.43 21.27
C ARG A 177 5.36 -29.79 22.74
N GLN A 178 4.72 -30.93 23.04
CA GLN A 178 4.95 -31.66 24.27
C GLN A 178 6.46 -31.73 24.48
N ARG A 179 6.98 -30.93 25.42
CA ARG A 179 8.30 -31.17 25.98
C ARG A 179 8.11 -32.32 26.93
N THR A 180 8.22 -33.54 26.41
CA THR A 180 8.50 -34.71 27.24
C THR A 180 9.81 -34.43 27.94
N PHE A 181 9.78 -34.27 29.26
CA PHE A 181 10.97 -34.45 30.07
C PHE A 181 11.21 -35.95 30.18
N SER A 182 12.15 -36.45 29.36
CA SER A 182 12.85 -37.70 29.67
C SER A 182 14.26 -37.33 30.10
N ASN A 183 14.48 -37.37 31.42
CA ASN A 183 15.47 -38.20 32.11
C ASN A 183 15.45 -37.83 33.59
#